data_AF-A0A384E149-F1
#
_entry.id   AF-A0A384E149-F1
#
_cell.length_a   1.000
_cell.length_b   1.000
_cell.length_c   1.000
_cell.angle_alpha   90.00
_cell.angle_beta   90.00
_cell.angle_gamma   90.00
#
_symmetry.space_group_name_H-M   'P 1'
#
loop_
_entity.id
_entity.type
_entity.pdbx_description
1 polymer ?
#
loop_
_entity_poly.entity_id
_entity_poly.type
_entity_poly.pdbx_seq_one_letter_code
_entity_poly.pdbx_strand_id
1 'polypeptide(L)'
;MKLEINKFNYNDPIDGINVITMRPPRHSDKINKGKGPFKAFQVIKNIWIVPERYNFTNNTNDLNIPSEPIMEADAIYNPNYLNTPSEKDEFLQGVIKVLERIKSKPEGEKLLELISSSIPLPLVSNGALTLSDNETIAYQENNNIVSNLQANLVIYGPGPDIANNATYGLYSTPISNGEGTLSEVSFSPFYLKPFDESYGNYRSLVNIVNKFVKREFAPDPASTLMHELVHVTHNLYGISNRNFYYNFDTGKIETSRQQNSLIFEELLTFGGIDSKAISSLIIKKIIETAKNNYTTLISERLNTVTVENDLLKYIKNKIPVQGRLGNFKLDTAEFEKKLNTILFVLNESNLAQRFSILVRKHYLKERPIDPIYVNILDDNSYSTLEGFNISSQGSNDFQGQLLESSYFEKIESNALRAFIKICPRNGLLYNAIYRNSKN
;
A
#
# COMPACT_ATOMS: atom_id res chain seq x y z
N MET A 1 -18.49 10.57 -13.03
CA MET A 1 -17.38 10.55 -13.99
C MET A 1 -16.69 9.21 -13.83
N LYS A 2 -16.29 8.55 -14.91
CA LYS A 2 -15.53 7.28 -14.84
C LYS A 2 -14.17 7.55 -14.15
N LEU A 3 -13.65 6.60 -13.38
CA LEU A 3 -12.34 6.75 -12.75
C LEU A 3 -11.23 6.91 -13.81
N GLU A 4 -10.47 7.99 -13.71
CA GLU A 4 -9.37 8.36 -14.62
C GLU A 4 -8.03 8.15 -13.94
N ILE A 5 -7.07 7.58 -14.67
CA ILE A 5 -5.66 7.46 -14.27
C ILE A 5 -4.85 8.36 -15.19
N ASN A 6 -4.29 9.42 -14.62
CA ASN A 6 -3.45 10.35 -15.33
C ASN A 6 -2.09 9.71 -15.63
N LYS A 7 -1.56 9.98 -16.82
CA LYS A 7 -0.23 9.56 -17.24
C LYS A 7 0.72 10.75 -17.18
N PHE A 8 1.97 10.48 -16.82
CA PHE A 8 3.00 11.49 -16.66
C PHE A 8 4.35 10.92 -17.09
N ASN A 9 5.29 11.79 -17.44
CA ASN A 9 6.72 11.50 -17.37
C ASN A 9 7.32 12.28 -16.21
N TYR A 10 8.41 11.78 -15.61
CA TYR A 10 9.05 12.46 -14.48
C TYR A 10 9.55 13.87 -14.84
N ASN A 11 9.85 14.14 -16.11
CA ASN A 11 10.29 15.45 -16.59
C ASN A 11 9.15 16.43 -16.95
N ASP A 12 7.87 16.03 -16.84
CA ASP A 12 6.74 16.92 -17.11
C ASP A 12 6.80 18.19 -16.22
N PRO A 13 6.52 19.39 -16.73
CA PRO A 13 6.68 20.63 -15.98
C PRO A 13 5.70 20.72 -14.79
N ILE A 14 6.07 21.48 -13.76
CA ILE A 14 5.19 21.82 -12.64
C ILE A 14 4.02 22.65 -13.17
N ASP A 15 2.78 22.26 -12.85
CA ASP A 15 1.55 22.94 -13.30
C ASP A 15 0.71 23.48 -12.13
N GLY A 16 1.03 23.12 -10.88
CA GLY A 16 0.28 23.53 -9.69
C GLY A 16 -1.07 22.83 -9.51
N ILE A 17 -1.41 21.87 -10.37
CA ILE A 17 -2.68 21.14 -10.41
C ILE A 17 -2.43 19.64 -10.17
N ASN A 18 -1.70 19.01 -11.09
CA ASN A 18 -1.42 17.58 -11.09
C ASN A 18 0.07 17.28 -10.93
N VAL A 19 0.95 18.23 -11.20
CA VAL A 19 2.39 18.13 -11.01
C VAL A 19 2.84 19.29 -10.12
N ILE A 20 3.34 18.98 -8.93
CA ILE A 20 3.74 19.97 -7.90
C ILE A 20 5.09 19.63 -7.28
N THR A 21 5.66 20.57 -6.53
CA THR A 21 6.72 20.32 -5.54
C THR A 21 6.10 20.25 -4.14
N MET A 22 5.87 19.04 -3.65
CA MET A 22 5.18 18.75 -2.40
C MET A 22 6.11 18.88 -1.19
N ARG A 23 5.69 19.66 -0.17
CA ARG A 23 6.31 19.60 1.16
C ARG A 23 5.89 18.28 1.84
N PRO A 24 6.83 17.49 2.40
CA PRO A 24 6.49 16.24 3.07
C PRO A 24 5.45 16.44 4.17
N PRO A 25 4.43 15.57 4.31
CA PRO A 25 3.44 15.68 5.40
C PRO A 25 4.10 15.71 6.79
N ARG A 26 5.15 14.91 6.99
CA ARG A 26 5.93 14.82 8.25
C ARG A 26 7.02 15.88 8.41
N HIS A 27 6.91 17.03 7.74
CA HIS A 27 7.95 18.07 7.74
C HIS A 27 8.24 18.67 9.13
N SER A 28 7.30 18.58 10.07
CA SER A 28 7.43 19.13 11.42
C SER A 28 8.30 18.25 12.33
N ASP A 29 8.49 16.98 11.99
CA ASP A 29 9.32 16.06 12.77
C ASP A 29 10.80 16.43 12.63
N LYS A 30 11.54 16.44 13.74
CA LYS A 30 12.95 16.86 13.76
C LYS A 30 13.84 16.06 12.79
N ILE A 31 13.53 14.77 12.61
CA ILE A 31 14.24 13.87 11.68
C ILE A 31 14.07 14.27 10.20
N ASN A 32 13.09 15.11 9.89
CA ASN A 32 12.75 15.53 8.53
C ASN A 32 13.11 16.99 8.23
N LYS A 33 13.80 17.66 9.16
CA LYS A 33 14.25 19.05 8.98
C LYS A 33 15.09 19.17 7.71
N GLY A 34 14.64 19.98 6.77
CA GLY A 34 15.35 20.26 5.51
C GLY A 34 15.13 19.23 4.40
N LYS A 35 14.26 18.23 4.59
CA LYS A 35 13.87 17.30 3.51
C LYS A 35 12.79 17.93 2.63
N GLY A 36 12.96 17.79 1.31
CA GLY A 36 12.02 18.29 0.31
C GLY A 36 12.12 19.81 0.07
N PRO A 37 11.16 20.39 -0.68
CA PRO A 37 10.01 19.72 -1.28
C PRO A 37 10.40 18.73 -2.39
N PHE A 38 9.51 17.79 -2.71
CA PHE A 38 9.74 16.73 -3.71
C PHE A 38 8.71 16.80 -4.83
N LYS A 39 9.11 16.45 -6.05
CA LYS A 39 8.19 16.44 -7.19
C LYS A 39 7.13 15.33 -7.01
N ALA A 40 5.86 15.69 -7.19
CA ALA A 40 4.72 14.81 -6.95
C ALA A 40 3.69 14.89 -8.09
N PHE A 41 3.00 13.78 -8.34
CA PHE A 41 2.10 13.59 -9.48
C PHE A 41 0.73 13.07 -9.02
N GLN A 42 -0.35 13.78 -9.34
CA GLN A 42 -1.71 13.36 -9.00
C GLN A 42 -2.22 12.35 -10.04
N VAL A 43 -2.02 11.06 -9.75
CA VAL A 43 -2.38 9.95 -10.65
C VAL A 43 -3.89 9.72 -10.71
N ILE A 44 -4.58 9.90 -9.60
CA ILE A 44 -6.04 9.84 -9.45
C ILE A 44 -6.40 10.99 -8.51
N LYS A 45 -7.61 11.55 -8.61
CA LYS A 45 -8.07 12.59 -7.67
C LYS A 45 -7.79 12.18 -6.22
N ASN A 46 -7.08 13.03 -5.48
CA ASN A 46 -6.65 12.83 -4.08
C ASN A 46 -5.64 11.68 -3.83
N ILE A 47 -5.04 11.11 -4.88
CA ILE A 47 -4.00 10.07 -4.79
C ILE A 47 -2.76 10.56 -5.53
N TRP A 48 -1.65 10.64 -4.81
CA TRP A 48 -0.40 11.22 -5.31
C TRP A 48 0.72 10.19 -5.36
N ILE A 49 1.61 10.30 -6.35
CA ILE A 49 2.86 9.53 -6.45
C ILE A 49 4.03 10.49 -6.25
N VAL A 50 4.98 10.11 -5.40
CA VAL A 50 6.23 10.84 -5.13
C VAL A 50 7.40 9.88 -5.38
N PRO A 51 8.09 9.99 -6.53
CA PRO A 51 9.23 9.13 -6.89
C PRO A 51 10.49 9.39 -6.03
N GLU A 52 10.39 9.15 -4.72
CA GLU A 52 11.45 9.34 -3.72
C GLU A 52 11.45 8.17 -2.73
N ARG A 53 12.60 7.91 -2.12
CA ARG A 53 12.73 6.88 -1.06
C ARG A 53 12.01 7.34 0.20
N TYR A 54 11.20 6.46 0.80
CA TYR A 54 10.50 6.79 2.04
C TYR A 54 11.45 6.77 3.24
N ASN A 55 11.80 7.94 3.77
CA ASN A 55 12.72 8.06 4.91
C ASN A 55 12.20 9.03 5.99
N PHE A 56 10.87 9.12 6.16
CA PHE A 56 10.22 10.15 6.97
C PHE A 56 9.88 9.73 8.41
N THR A 57 10.22 8.50 8.82
CA THR A 57 9.95 7.96 10.16
C THR A 57 11.24 7.48 10.83
N ASN A 58 11.22 7.31 12.16
CA ASN A 58 12.41 6.88 12.91
C ASN A 58 13.03 5.57 12.38
N ASN A 59 12.20 4.59 12.00
CA ASN A 59 12.65 3.30 11.48
C ASN A 59 13.05 3.32 9.99
N THR A 60 12.88 4.45 9.29
CA THR A 60 13.20 4.58 7.86
C THR A 60 14.19 5.70 7.55
N ASN A 61 14.55 6.52 8.54
CA ASN A 61 15.40 7.69 8.35
C ASN A 61 16.81 7.35 7.81
N ASP A 62 17.35 6.19 8.18
CA ASP A 62 18.64 5.71 7.67
C ASP A 62 18.43 4.64 6.59
N LEU A 63 18.83 4.96 5.35
CA LEU A 63 18.72 4.07 4.19
C LEU A 63 19.95 3.17 4.00
N ASN A 64 20.98 3.32 4.82
CA ASN A 64 22.17 2.48 4.77
C ASN A 64 21.88 1.09 5.35
N ILE A 65 22.87 0.20 5.24
CA ILE A 65 22.85 -1.08 5.96
C ILE A 65 22.70 -0.77 7.46
N PRO A 66 21.75 -1.41 8.17
CA PRO A 66 21.56 -1.17 9.60
C PRO A 66 22.84 -1.39 10.39
N SER A 67 23.11 -0.51 11.35
CA SER A 67 24.25 -0.65 12.28
C SER A 67 24.04 -1.78 13.30
N GLU A 68 22.79 -2.16 13.54
CA GLU A 68 22.37 -3.21 14.47
C GLU A 68 21.94 -4.47 13.71
N PRO A 69 22.03 -5.68 14.30
CA PRO A 69 21.61 -6.94 13.69
C PRO A 69 20.07 -7.11 13.63
N ILE A 70 19.34 -6.02 13.40
CA ILE A 70 17.88 -5.98 13.25
C ILE A 70 17.42 -6.28 11.81
N MET A 71 18.36 -6.48 10.88
CA MET A 71 18.05 -6.74 9.47
C MET A 71 17.24 -8.03 9.28
N GLU A 72 16.19 -7.96 8.47
CA GLU A 72 15.43 -9.14 8.07
C GLU A 72 16.27 -10.01 7.11
N ALA A 73 16.10 -11.33 7.22
CA ALA A 73 16.90 -12.29 6.46
C ALA A 73 16.71 -12.17 4.93
N ASP A 74 15.58 -11.64 4.48
CA ASP A 74 15.25 -11.40 3.06
C ASP A 74 15.25 -9.90 2.69
N ALA A 75 15.87 -9.02 3.49
CA ALA A 75 16.02 -7.61 3.14
C ALA A 75 17.09 -7.40 2.04
N ILE A 76 17.01 -6.29 1.32
CA ILE A 76 18.06 -5.80 0.41
C ILE A 76 18.25 -4.29 0.61
N TYR A 77 19.48 -3.87 0.91
CA TYR A 77 19.81 -2.47 1.17
C TYR A 77 20.60 -1.85 0.01
N ASN A 78 20.10 -0.72 -0.50
CA ASN A 78 20.79 0.13 -1.47
C ASN A 78 20.40 1.59 -1.24
N PRO A 79 21.22 2.44 -0.61
CA PRO A 79 20.87 3.84 -0.36
C PRO A 79 20.79 4.68 -1.65
N ASN A 80 21.36 4.20 -2.76
CA ASN A 80 21.37 4.91 -4.04
C ASN A 80 20.19 4.59 -4.95
N TYR A 81 19.41 3.54 -4.67
CA TYR A 81 18.22 3.24 -5.46
C TYR A 81 17.23 4.41 -5.42
N LEU A 82 16.70 4.77 -6.59
CA LEU A 82 15.71 5.83 -6.81
C LEU A 82 16.28 7.25 -6.61
N ASN A 83 17.58 7.45 -6.85
CA ASN A 83 18.23 8.76 -6.73
C ASN A 83 18.46 9.45 -8.09
N THR A 84 18.27 8.74 -9.21
CA THR A 84 18.45 9.28 -10.56
C THR A 84 17.12 9.62 -11.24
N PRO A 85 17.06 10.60 -12.17
CA PRO A 85 15.84 10.89 -12.93
C PRO A 85 15.27 9.69 -13.69
N SER A 86 16.13 8.80 -14.20
CA SER A 86 15.70 7.59 -14.92
C SER A 86 14.99 6.59 -14.01
N GLU A 87 15.57 6.28 -12.84
CA GLU A 87 14.91 5.38 -11.88
C GLU A 87 13.59 5.97 -11.37
N LYS A 88 13.54 7.31 -11.19
CA LYS A 88 12.33 8.02 -10.77
C LYS A 88 11.21 7.95 -11.81
N ASP A 89 11.57 8.05 -13.09
CA ASP A 89 10.62 7.87 -14.19
C ASP A 89 10.16 6.41 -14.30
N GLU A 90 11.09 5.44 -14.24
CA GLU A 90 10.77 4.01 -14.22
C GLU A 90 9.82 3.67 -13.08
N PHE A 91 10.09 4.15 -11.86
CA PHE A 91 9.21 3.99 -10.71
C PHE A 91 7.82 4.59 -10.96
N LEU A 92 7.75 5.83 -11.48
CA LEU A 92 6.49 6.49 -11.80
C LEU A 92 5.67 5.66 -12.81
N GLN A 93 6.29 5.20 -13.89
CA GLN A 93 5.63 4.33 -14.87
C GLN A 93 5.20 3.00 -14.25
N GLY A 94 6.03 2.41 -13.39
CA GLY A 94 5.74 1.13 -12.72
C GLY A 94 4.49 1.22 -11.84
N VAL A 95 4.41 2.28 -11.01
CA VAL A 95 3.23 2.51 -10.17
C VAL A 95 1.99 2.82 -11.01
N ILE A 96 2.10 3.64 -12.07
CA ILE A 96 0.99 3.92 -12.99
C ILE A 96 0.48 2.62 -13.63
N LYS A 97 1.37 1.77 -14.15
CA LYS A 97 1.01 0.47 -14.78
C LYS A 97 0.31 -0.47 -13.81
N VAL A 98 0.76 -0.52 -12.55
CA VAL A 98 0.11 -1.30 -11.49
C VAL A 98 -1.28 -0.74 -11.16
N LEU A 99 -1.45 0.58 -11.08
CA LEU A 99 -2.78 1.19 -10.86
C LEU A 99 -3.72 0.96 -12.06
N GLU A 100 -3.21 1.01 -13.29
CA GLU A 100 -3.97 0.66 -14.50
C GLU A 100 -4.45 -0.79 -14.47
N ARG A 101 -3.58 -1.71 -14.02
CA ARG A 101 -3.95 -3.11 -13.77
C ARG A 101 -5.05 -3.22 -12.72
N ILE A 102 -4.90 -2.58 -11.56
CA ILE A 102 -5.94 -2.63 -10.51
C ILE A 102 -7.27 -2.09 -11.06
N LYS A 103 -7.26 -1.00 -11.83
CA LYS A 103 -8.46 -0.44 -12.45
C LYS A 103 -9.05 -1.32 -13.58
N SER A 104 -8.33 -2.32 -14.06
CA SER A 104 -8.79 -3.15 -15.19
C SER A 104 -9.93 -4.10 -14.79
N LYS A 105 -10.18 -4.29 -13.49
CA LYS A 105 -11.29 -5.12 -12.97
C LYS A 105 -12.21 -4.30 -12.06
N PRO A 106 -13.53 -4.59 -12.05
CA PRO A 106 -14.51 -3.82 -11.29
C PRO A 106 -14.21 -3.72 -9.78
N GLU A 107 -13.68 -4.78 -9.17
CA GLU A 107 -13.34 -4.79 -7.74
C GLU A 107 -12.20 -3.84 -7.41
N GLY A 108 -11.17 -3.78 -8.26
CA GLY A 108 -10.05 -2.85 -8.10
C GLY A 108 -10.41 -1.42 -8.47
N GLU A 109 -11.23 -1.20 -9.51
CA GLU A 109 -11.79 0.13 -9.83
C GLU A 109 -12.58 0.70 -8.65
N LYS A 110 -13.47 -0.11 -8.03
CA LYS A 110 -14.23 0.29 -6.84
C LYS A 110 -13.35 0.57 -5.63
N LEU A 111 -12.27 -0.17 -5.43
CA LEU A 111 -11.30 0.09 -4.37
C LEU A 111 -10.65 1.48 -4.55
N LEU A 112 -10.21 1.79 -5.77
CA LEU A 112 -9.60 3.09 -6.08
C LEU A 112 -10.61 4.24 -5.96
N GLU A 113 -11.85 4.05 -6.42
CA GLU A 113 -12.95 5.02 -6.23
C GLU A 113 -13.25 5.27 -4.74
N LEU A 114 -13.25 4.20 -3.94
CA LEU A 114 -13.46 4.29 -2.49
C LEU A 114 -12.35 5.12 -1.83
N ILE A 115 -11.08 4.86 -2.16
CA ILE A 115 -9.94 5.60 -1.60
C ILE A 115 -9.94 7.06 -2.05
N SER A 116 -10.21 7.33 -3.33
CA SER A 116 -10.27 8.70 -3.88
C SER A 116 -11.34 9.56 -3.20
N SER A 117 -12.50 8.97 -2.86
CA SER A 117 -13.65 9.70 -2.33
C SER A 117 -13.79 9.71 -0.80
N SER A 118 -13.16 8.78 -0.08
CA SER A 118 -13.29 8.63 1.38
C SER A 118 -12.35 9.54 2.17
N ILE A 119 -12.48 10.86 2.00
CA ILE A 119 -11.65 11.83 2.74
C ILE A 119 -11.76 11.63 4.26
N PRO A 120 -10.67 11.82 5.04
CA PRO A 120 -10.77 11.90 6.50
C PRO A 120 -11.79 12.97 6.95
N LEU A 121 -12.41 12.79 8.11
CA LEU A 121 -13.43 13.70 8.64
C LEU A 121 -12.76 15.02 9.09
N PRO A 122 -12.94 16.15 8.35
CA PRO A 122 -12.26 17.39 8.68
C PRO A 122 -12.77 17.97 10.00
N LEU A 123 -12.00 18.91 10.56
CA LEU A 123 -12.43 19.70 11.70
C LEU A 123 -13.54 20.69 11.31
N VAL A 124 -14.28 21.17 12.31
CA VAL A 124 -15.29 22.23 12.12
C VAL A 124 -14.70 23.56 12.57
N SER A 125 -14.72 24.55 11.69
CA SER A 125 -14.32 25.93 11.97
C SER A 125 -15.38 26.88 11.45
N ASN A 126 -15.85 27.80 12.29
CA ASN A 126 -16.91 28.75 11.97
C ASN A 126 -18.17 28.08 11.35
N GLY A 127 -18.52 26.89 11.85
CA GLY A 127 -19.69 26.13 11.40
C GLY A 127 -19.52 25.38 10.07
N ALA A 128 -18.34 25.41 9.43
CA ALA A 128 -18.05 24.68 8.21
C ALA A 128 -16.98 23.60 8.44
N LEU A 129 -17.11 22.45 7.76
CA LEU A 129 -15.99 21.51 7.65
C LEU A 129 -14.83 22.21 6.92
N THR A 130 -13.64 22.17 7.52
CA THR A 130 -12.44 22.88 7.06
C THR A 130 -11.26 21.92 7.03
N LEU A 131 -10.56 21.86 5.89
CA LEU A 131 -9.44 20.96 5.67
C LEU A 131 -8.25 21.31 6.57
N SER A 132 -7.52 20.28 6.99
CA SER A 132 -6.23 20.35 7.67
C SER A 132 -5.16 19.61 6.87
N ASP A 133 -3.94 19.53 7.39
CA ASP A 133 -2.88 18.68 6.84
C ASP A 133 -3.17 17.17 6.97
N ASN A 134 -4.15 16.77 7.78
CA ASN A 134 -4.67 15.40 7.80
C ASN A 134 -5.43 15.02 6.51
N GLU A 135 -5.87 15.99 5.72
CA GLU A 135 -6.60 15.80 4.46
C GLU A 135 -5.90 16.43 3.24
N THR A 136 -4.74 17.06 3.44
CA THR A 136 -4.09 17.86 2.40
C THR A 136 -2.57 17.71 2.39
N ILE A 137 -1.99 17.96 1.23
CA ILE A 137 -0.56 18.18 1.04
C ILE A 137 -0.32 19.61 0.58
N ALA A 138 0.84 20.17 0.96
CA ALA A 138 1.20 21.54 0.61
C ALA A 138 2.10 21.57 -0.63
N TYR A 139 1.70 22.32 -1.65
CA TYR A 139 2.56 22.71 -2.77
C TYR A 139 3.46 23.86 -2.32
N GLN A 140 4.77 23.63 -2.30
CA GLN A 140 5.78 24.58 -1.88
C GLN A 140 6.69 24.95 -3.04
N GLU A 141 6.79 26.23 -3.35
CA GLU A 141 7.84 26.78 -4.21
C GLU A 141 8.81 27.62 -3.39
N ASN A 142 10.10 27.34 -3.54
CA ASN A 142 11.13 27.91 -2.68
C ASN A 142 10.78 27.68 -1.20
N ASN A 143 10.60 28.75 -0.41
CA ASN A 143 10.21 28.69 1.01
C ASN A 143 8.74 29.07 1.25
N ASN A 144 7.94 29.25 0.20
CA ASN A 144 6.54 29.69 0.29
C ASN A 144 5.58 28.55 -0.01
N ILE A 145 4.49 28.47 0.76
CA ILE A 145 3.37 27.58 0.46
C ILE A 145 2.47 28.27 -0.54
N VAL A 146 2.38 27.72 -1.75
CA VAL A 146 1.57 28.26 -2.85
C VAL A 146 0.10 27.90 -2.65
N SER A 147 -0.18 26.64 -2.34
CA SER A 147 -1.54 26.13 -2.09
C SER A 147 -1.51 24.83 -1.27
N ASN A 148 -2.66 24.45 -0.71
CA ASN A 148 -2.89 23.12 -0.15
C ASN A 148 -3.88 22.37 -1.04
N LEU A 149 -3.53 21.14 -1.40
CA LEU A 149 -4.31 20.28 -2.29
C LEU A 149 -4.77 19.04 -1.51
N GLN A 150 -5.98 18.55 -1.77
CA GLN A 150 -6.51 17.37 -1.09
C GLN A 150 -5.66 16.12 -1.41
N ALA A 151 -5.45 15.30 -0.38
CA ALA A 151 -4.74 14.04 -0.48
C ALA A 151 -5.27 13.06 0.56
N ASN A 152 -5.68 11.88 0.10
CA ASN A 152 -6.04 10.75 0.93
C ASN A 152 -4.87 9.76 1.03
N LEU A 153 -4.11 9.64 -0.06
CA LEU A 153 -3.00 8.71 -0.22
C LEU A 153 -1.82 9.39 -0.93
N VAL A 154 -0.62 9.16 -0.42
CA VAL A 154 0.65 9.46 -1.09
C VAL A 154 1.49 8.19 -1.20
N ILE A 155 1.84 7.78 -2.41
CA ILE A 155 2.65 6.60 -2.71
C ILE A 155 4.10 7.04 -2.96
N TYR A 156 5.03 6.51 -2.19
CA TYR A 156 6.47 6.72 -2.29
C TYR A 156 7.18 5.45 -2.73
N GLY A 157 8.46 5.57 -3.10
CA GLY A 157 9.37 4.43 -3.18
C GLY A 157 9.64 3.80 -1.81
N PRO A 158 10.36 2.66 -1.78
CA PRO A 158 10.57 1.91 -0.55
C PRO A 158 11.48 2.64 0.44
N GLY A 159 11.44 2.18 1.69
CA GLY A 159 12.35 2.62 2.76
C GLY A 159 13.74 1.99 2.67
N PRO A 160 14.41 1.69 3.79
CA PRO A 160 15.77 1.13 3.80
C PRO A 160 15.89 -0.20 3.05
N ASP A 161 15.01 -1.16 3.35
CA ASP A 161 14.86 -2.39 2.57
C ASP A 161 14.07 -2.09 1.28
N ILE A 162 14.74 -2.20 0.13
CA ILE A 162 14.18 -1.82 -1.17
C ILE A 162 13.11 -2.81 -1.67
N ALA A 163 13.00 -3.99 -1.06
CA ALA A 163 11.99 -5.00 -1.38
C ALA A 163 10.82 -5.01 -0.38
N ASN A 164 10.83 -4.13 0.64
CA ASN A 164 9.76 -4.03 1.62
C ASN A 164 8.70 -3.02 1.22
N ASN A 165 7.45 -3.29 1.62
CA ASN A 165 6.30 -2.41 1.43
C ASN A 165 5.65 -2.12 2.79
N ALA A 166 5.10 -0.92 2.98
CA ALA A 166 4.44 -0.57 4.23
C ALA A 166 3.47 0.61 4.06
N THR A 167 2.47 0.67 4.94
CA THR A 167 1.53 1.79 5.08
C THR A 167 1.71 2.51 6.41
N TYR A 168 1.72 3.86 6.38
CA TYR A 168 1.83 4.73 7.54
C TYR A 168 0.65 5.73 7.56
N GLY A 169 -0.15 5.73 8.62
CA GLY A 169 -1.11 6.82 8.85
C GLY A 169 -0.42 8.08 9.39
N LEU A 170 -0.84 9.25 8.94
CA LEU A 170 -0.21 10.52 9.32
C LEU A 170 -0.40 10.82 10.82
N TYR A 171 -1.64 10.74 11.30
CA TYR A 171 -2.01 11.02 12.69
C TYR A 171 -2.57 9.77 13.40
N SER A 172 -2.04 9.46 14.60
CA SER A 172 -2.31 8.21 15.32
C SER A 172 -3.68 8.14 16.02
N THR A 173 -4.28 9.26 16.42
CA THR A 173 -5.63 9.26 17.00
C THR A 173 -6.70 9.11 15.91
N PRO A 174 -6.68 9.92 14.82
CA PRO A 174 -7.67 9.82 13.75
C PRO A 174 -7.71 8.46 13.01
N ILE A 175 -6.60 7.73 12.96
CA ILE A 175 -6.51 6.41 12.31
C ILE A 175 -7.40 5.32 12.97
N SER A 176 -7.82 5.53 14.22
CA SER A 176 -8.47 4.50 15.06
C SER A 176 -9.77 4.94 15.74
N ASN A 177 -10.18 6.20 15.58
CA ASN A 177 -11.35 6.77 16.24
C ASN A 177 -12.54 7.06 15.29
N GLY A 178 -12.49 6.58 14.05
CA GLY A 178 -13.52 6.78 13.02
C GLY A 178 -13.36 8.01 12.13
N GLU A 179 -12.44 8.95 12.45
CA GLU A 179 -12.24 10.15 11.62
C GLU A 179 -11.55 9.81 10.30
N GLY A 180 -10.46 9.04 10.42
CA GLY A 180 -9.55 8.71 9.35
C GLY A 180 -8.33 9.62 9.28
N THR A 181 -7.30 9.18 8.55
CA THR A 181 -6.07 9.96 8.35
C THR A 181 -5.47 9.72 6.96
N LEU A 182 -4.80 10.73 6.40
CA LEU A 182 -3.96 10.58 5.22
C LEU A 182 -2.99 9.42 5.43
N SER A 183 -2.86 8.58 4.40
CA SER A 183 -1.91 7.46 4.41
C SER A 183 -0.74 7.70 3.46
N GLU A 184 0.46 7.36 3.93
CA GLU A 184 1.67 7.29 3.12
C GLU A 184 2.03 5.81 2.92
N VAL A 185 2.22 5.39 1.67
CA VAL A 185 2.62 4.02 1.33
C VAL A 185 4.04 4.04 0.79
N SER A 186 4.92 3.22 1.35
CA SER A 186 6.22 2.91 0.72
C SER A 186 6.07 1.62 -0.08
N PHE A 187 6.34 1.68 -1.39
CA PHE A 187 6.05 0.59 -2.32
C PHE A 187 7.20 0.36 -3.28
N SER A 188 7.43 -0.91 -3.64
CA SER A 188 8.45 -1.31 -4.61
C SER A 188 7.86 -2.21 -5.70
N PRO A 189 7.61 -1.68 -6.92
CA PRO A 189 7.02 -2.47 -8.00
C PRO A 189 8.00 -3.47 -8.65
N PHE A 190 9.30 -3.28 -8.47
CA PHE A 190 10.35 -4.02 -9.21
C PHE A 190 11.10 -5.03 -8.35
N TYR A 191 11.17 -4.83 -7.04
CA TYR A 191 11.90 -5.70 -6.11
C TYR A 191 10.90 -6.49 -5.27
N LEU A 192 10.81 -7.79 -5.52
CA LEU A 192 9.73 -8.63 -5.02
C LEU A 192 10.27 -9.70 -4.06
N LYS A 193 9.60 -9.92 -2.92
CA LYS A 193 9.90 -11.01 -1.98
C LYS A 193 9.09 -12.28 -2.36
N PRO A 194 9.71 -13.37 -2.83
CA PRO A 194 8.99 -14.59 -3.23
C PRO A 194 8.32 -15.31 -2.06
N PHE A 195 7.47 -16.29 -2.39
CA PHE A 195 6.81 -17.18 -1.43
C PHE A 195 6.73 -18.63 -1.96
N ASP A 196 6.50 -19.59 -1.05
CA ASP A 196 6.29 -20.99 -1.39
C ASP A 196 4.80 -21.32 -1.51
N GLU A 197 4.42 -22.10 -2.54
CA GLU A 197 3.09 -22.71 -2.66
C GLU A 197 3.17 -24.07 -3.37
N SER A 198 2.25 -25.00 -3.06
CA SER A 198 2.22 -26.32 -3.67
C SER A 198 1.75 -26.26 -5.12
N TYR A 199 2.56 -26.74 -6.06
CA TYR A 199 2.27 -26.69 -7.49
C TYR A 199 2.83 -27.90 -8.23
N GLY A 200 2.19 -28.31 -9.33
CA GLY A 200 2.54 -29.53 -10.08
C GLY A 200 2.81 -29.33 -11.58
N ASN A 201 2.62 -28.14 -12.12
CA ASN A 201 2.77 -27.86 -13.55
C ASN A 201 4.10 -27.15 -13.88
N TYR A 202 5.22 -27.81 -13.60
CA TYR A 202 6.56 -27.32 -13.88
C TYR A 202 7.47 -28.45 -14.41
N ARG A 203 8.65 -28.08 -14.93
CA ARG A 203 9.64 -29.05 -15.42
C ARG A 203 10.25 -29.83 -14.25
N SER A 204 9.95 -31.12 -14.14
CA SER A 204 10.47 -32.02 -13.11
C SER A 204 11.43 -33.07 -13.68
N LEU A 205 12.26 -33.66 -12.82
CA LEU A 205 13.07 -34.84 -13.17
C LEU A 205 12.15 -36.05 -13.38
N VAL A 206 12.52 -36.93 -14.32
CA VAL A 206 11.70 -38.11 -14.71
C VAL A 206 11.56 -39.17 -13.62
N ASN A 207 12.42 -39.15 -12.61
CA ASN A 207 12.40 -40.08 -11.48
C ASN A 207 11.52 -39.61 -10.31
N ILE A 208 10.90 -38.43 -10.40
CA ILE A 208 9.98 -37.90 -9.39
C ILE A 208 8.57 -38.46 -9.67
N VAL A 209 8.10 -39.34 -8.78
CA VAL A 209 6.77 -39.98 -8.89
C VAL A 209 5.64 -38.99 -8.62
N ASN A 210 5.75 -38.17 -7.57
CA ASN A 210 4.80 -37.11 -7.26
C ASN A 210 5.46 -35.73 -7.44
N LYS A 211 5.12 -35.05 -8.53
CA LYS A 211 5.65 -33.71 -8.82
C LYS A 211 4.92 -32.58 -8.10
N PHE A 212 3.82 -32.83 -7.39
CA PHE A 212 3.07 -31.81 -6.66
C PHE A 212 3.74 -31.52 -5.30
N VAL A 213 4.60 -30.51 -5.29
CA VAL A 213 5.44 -30.11 -4.14
C VAL A 213 5.47 -28.60 -4.01
N LYS A 214 6.02 -28.06 -2.92
CA LYS A 214 6.23 -26.61 -2.77
C LYS A 214 7.20 -26.10 -3.83
N ARG A 215 6.82 -25.00 -4.50
CA ARG A 215 7.58 -24.26 -5.49
C ARG A 215 7.61 -22.79 -5.11
N GLU A 216 8.65 -22.09 -5.56
CA GLU A 216 8.81 -20.66 -5.32
C GLU A 216 8.05 -19.85 -6.39
N PHE A 217 7.32 -18.82 -5.95
CA PHE A 217 6.57 -17.91 -6.78
C PHE A 217 6.91 -16.46 -6.44
N ALA A 218 6.97 -15.59 -7.45
CA ALA A 218 7.00 -14.16 -7.24
C ALA A 218 5.57 -13.63 -7.01
N PRO A 219 5.36 -12.69 -6.07
CA PRO A 219 4.08 -11.99 -5.97
C PRO A 219 3.83 -11.13 -7.21
N ASP A 220 2.59 -11.01 -7.64
CA ASP A 220 2.20 -9.93 -8.56
C ASP A 220 2.24 -8.61 -7.77
N PRO A 221 3.01 -7.58 -8.18
CA PRO A 221 3.10 -6.31 -7.45
C PRO A 221 1.75 -5.57 -7.35
N ALA A 222 0.77 -5.87 -8.20
CA ALA A 222 -0.59 -5.38 -8.03
C ALA A 222 -1.31 -5.98 -6.82
N SER A 223 -1.04 -7.26 -6.48
CA SER A 223 -1.55 -7.86 -5.23
C SER A 223 -0.94 -7.17 -4.01
N THR A 224 0.37 -6.92 -4.05
CA THR A 224 1.08 -6.19 -3.00
C THR A 224 0.54 -4.78 -2.83
N LEU A 225 0.35 -4.01 -3.91
CA LEU A 225 -0.23 -2.68 -3.79
C LEU A 225 -1.69 -2.74 -3.32
N MET A 226 -2.50 -3.70 -3.78
CA MET A 226 -3.87 -3.89 -3.28
C MET A 226 -3.91 -4.16 -1.78
N HIS A 227 -2.98 -4.97 -1.23
CA HIS A 227 -2.84 -5.18 0.21
C HIS A 227 -2.64 -3.86 0.96
N GLU A 228 -1.70 -3.03 0.52
CA GLU A 228 -1.49 -1.70 1.13
C GLU A 228 -2.72 -0.78 0.95
N LEU A 229 -3.39 -0.82 -0.20
CA LEU A 229 -4.63 -0.04 -0.44
C LEU A 229 -5.79 -0.48 0.47
N VAL A 230 -5.84 -1.73 0.91
CA VAL A 230 -6.79 -2.17 1.94
C VAL A 230 -6.45 -1.53 3.29
N HIS A 231 -5.18 -1.51 3.71
CA HIS A 231 -4.76 -0.75 4.89
C HIS A 231 -5.09 0.74 4.78
N VAL A 232 -4.86 1.35 3.61
CA VAL A 232 -5.25 2.75 3.34
C VAL A 232 -6.75 2.94 3.55
N THR A 233 -7.58 2.00 3.10
CA THR A 233 -9.03 2.07 3.34
C THR A 233 -9.35 2.01 4.84
N HIS A 234 -8.71 1.13 5.61
CA HIS A 234 -8.90 1.07 7.07
C HIS A 234 -8.48 2.38 7.75
N ASN A 235 -7.35 2.95 7.33
CA ASN A 235 -6.83 4.22 7.84
C ASN A 235 -7.76 5.39 7.51
N LEU A 236 -8.28 5.47 6.28
CA LEU A 236 -9.20 6.52 5.85
C LEU A 236 -10.55 6.44 6.55
N TYR A 237 -10.99 5.26 6.96
CA TYR A 237 -12.21 5.09 7.77
C TYR A 237 -11.96 5.19 9.27
N GLY A 238 -10.71 5.38 9.71
CA GLY A 238 -10.38 5.51 11.12
C GLY A 238 -10.67 4.25 11.94
N ILE A 239 -10.55 3.07 11.32
CA ILE A 239 -10.89 1.78 11.93
C ILE A 239 -9.68 0.85 12.08
N SER A 240 -8.46 1.35 11.83
CA SER A 240 -7.24 0.56 12.04
C SER A 240 -6.76 0.69 13.48
N ASN A 241 -6.46 -0.44 14.12
CA ASN A 241 -5.80 -0.45 15.43
C ASN A 241 -4.73 -1.54 15.49
N ARG A 242 -3.48 -1.11 15.32
CA ARG A 242 -2.28 -1.96 15.25
C ARG A 242 -1.83 -2.53 16.61
N ASN A 243 -2.48 -2.15 17.71
CA ASN A 243 -2.15 -2.66 19.05
C ASN A 243 -2.76 -4.03 19.35
N PHE A 244 -3.67 -4.52 18.50
CA PHE A 244 -4.33 -5.80 18.69
C PHE A 244 -3.62 -6.93 17.95
N TYR A 245 -3.43 -8.04 18.64
CA TYR A 245 -2.87 -9.27 18.13
C TYR A 245 -3.91 -10.39 18.20
N TYR A 246 -4.02 -11.19 17.15
CA TYR A 246 -4.78 -12.43 17.16
C TYR A 246 -3.85 -13.59 17.53
N ASN A 247 -4.24 -14.35 18.54
CA ASN A 247 -3.52 -15.54 18.99
C ASN A 247 -4.13 -16.78 18.34
N PHE A 248 -3.37 -17.46 17.48
CA PHE A 248 -3.85 -18.62 16.72
C PHE A 248 -4.12 -19.85 17.61
N ASP A 249 -3.47 -19.96 18.77
CA ASP A 249 -3.66 -21.10 19.68
C ASP A 249 -4.97 -20.97 20.48
N THR A 250 -5.35 -19.73 20.83
CA THR A 250 -6.52 -19.48 21.69
C THR A 250 -7.72 -18.89 20.96
N GLY A 251 -7.54 -18.38 19.74
CA GLY A 251 -8.55 -17.67 18.96
C GLY A 251 -9.00 -16.34 19.56
N LYS A 252 -8.17 -15.70 20.40
CA LYS A 252 -8.47 -14.46 21.14
C LYS A 252 -7.69 -13.26 20.62
N ILE A 253 -8.21 -12.07 20.91
CA ILE A 253 -7.51 -10.79 20.73
C ILE A 253 -6.76 -10.41 22.01
N GLU A 254 -5.50 -10.02 21.86
CA GLU A 254 -4.58 -9.63 22.92
C GLU A 254 -3.93 -8.27 22.58
N THR A 255 -3.44 -7.54 23.58
CA THR A 255 -2.81 -6.22 23.40
C THR A 255 -1.27 -6.28 23.37
N SER A 256 -0.72 -7.49 23.32
CA SER A 256 0.71 -7.76 23.21
C SER A 256 0.94 -9.02 22.38
N ARG A 257 2.03 -9.08 21.62
CA ARG A 257 2.39 -10.25 20.82
C ARG A 257 2.71 -11.45 21.72
N GLN A 258 2.11 -12.60 21.44
CA GLN A 258 2.50 -13.91 21.98
C GLN A 258 3.26 -14.74 20.94
N GLN A 259 3.65 -15.97 21.30
CA GLN A 259 4.48 -16.85 20.46
C GLN A 259 3.86 -17.14 19.08
N ASN A 260 2.57 -17.48 19.03
CA ASN A 260 1.84 -17.77 17.79
C ASN A 260 0.78 -16.70 17.51
N SER A 261 1.22 -15.47 17.28
CA SER A 261 0.34 -14.32 17.09
C SER A 261 0.66 -13.50 15.84
N LEU A 262 -0.39 -12.93 15.26
CA LEU A 262 -0.32 -11.97 14.16
C LEU A 262 -1.03 -10.67 14.56
N ILE A 263 -0.56 -9.52 14.07
CA ILE A 263 -1.29 -8.25 14.23
C ILE A 263 -2.66 -8.41 13.58
N PHE A 264 -3.74 -8.11 14.29
CA PHE A 264 -5.10 -8.36 13.81
C PHE A 264 -5.43 -7.60 12.52
N GLU A 265 -4.88 -6.41 12.36
CA GLU A 265 -4.94 -5.62 11.12
C GLU A 265 -4.37 -6.37 9.90
N GLU A 266 -3.25 -7.08 10.05
CA GLU A 266 -2.66 -7.90 8.98
C GLU A 266 -3.50 -9.13 8.69
N LEU A 267 -4.08 -9.76 9.72
CA LEU A 267 -4.96 -10.92 9.57
C LEU A 267 -6.18 -10.58 8.69
N LEU A 268 -6.82 -9.44 8.94
CA LEU A 268 -7.99 -8.99 8.18
C LEU A 268 -7.61 -8.59 6.76
N THR A 269 -6.56 -7.79 6.61
CA THR A 269 -6.10 -7.25 5.33
C THR A 269 -5.62 -8.35 4.39
N PHE A 270 -4.95 -9.38 4.93
CA PHE A 270 -4.54 -10.55 4.16
C PHE A 270 -5.73 -11.47 3.83
N GLY A 271 -6.59 -11.70 4.82
CA GLY A 271 -7.76 -12.57 4.70
C GLY A 271 -7.40 -14.06 4.60
N GLY A 272 -7.93 -14.72 3.57
CA GLY A 272 -7.57 -16.11 3.27
C GLY A 272 -8.16 -17.13 4.25
N ILE A 273 -7.42 -18.20 4.51
CA ILE A 273 -7.88 -19.28 5.41
C ILE A 273 -7.84 -18.85 6.88
N ASP A 274 -6.88 -17.98 7.25
CA ASP A 274 -6.62 -17.59 8.63
C ASP A 274 -7.75 -16.72 9.22
N SER A 275 -8.36 -15.85 8.41
CA SER A 275 -9.44 -14.97 8.88
C SER A 275 -10.80 -15.67 9.03
N LYS A 276 -10.99 -16.86 8.45
CA LYS A 276 -12.26 -17.61 8.51
C LYS A 276 -12.57 -18.16 9.90
N ALA A 277 -11.58 -18.26 10.78
CA ALA A 277 -11.74 -18.78 12.14
C ALA A 277 -11.95 -17.68 13.21
N ILE A 278 -12.08 -16.41 12.81
CA ILE A 278 -12.32 -15.32 13.74
C ILE A 278 -13.69 -15.51 14.42
N SER A 279 -13.72 -15.50 15.75
CA SER A 279 -14.95 -15.72 16.51
C SER A 279 -15.96 -14.57 16.32
N SER A 280 -17.25 -14.90 16.37
CA SER A 280 -18.34 -13.92 16.30
C SER A 280 -18.25 -12.86 17.41
N LEU A 281 -17.69 -13.20 18.57
CA LEU A 281 -17.43 -12.26 19.66
C LEU A 281 -16.45 -11.16 19.25
N ILE A 282 -15.36 -11.51 18.55
CA ILE A 282 -14.38 -10.54 18.07
C ILE A 282 -15.03 -9.64 17.03
N ILE A 283 -15.70 -10.22 16.04
CA ILE A 283 -16.40 -9.48 14.97
C ILE A 283 -17.39 -8.47 15.58
N LYS A 284 -18.23 -8.91 16.52
CA LYS A 284 -19.21 -8.06 17.20
C LYS A 284 -18.54 -6.88 17.93
N LYS A 285 -17.47 -7.12 18.69
CA LYS A 285 -16.76 -6.06 19.43
C LYS A 285 -16.16 -5.00 18.51
N ILE A 286 -15.59 -5.41 17.37
CA ILE A 286 -15.01 -4.48 16.39
C ILE A 286 -16.10 -3.61 15.77
N ILE A 287 -17.23 -4.21 15.38
CA ILE A 287 -18.38 -3.48 14.82
C ILE A 287 -18.95 -2.50 15.84
N GLU A 288 -19.17 -2.93 17.09
CA GLU A 288 -19.68 -2.06 18.15
C GLU A 288 -18.75 -0.88 18.46
N THR A 289 -17.43 -1.13 18.48
CA THR A 289 -16.42 -0.08 18.70
C THR A 289 -16.47 0.97 17.60
N ALA A 290 -16.46 0.55 16.34
CA ALA A 290 -16.57 1.47 15.21
C ALA A 290 -17.90 2.23 15.24
N LYS A 291 -19.02 1.54 15.48
CA LYS A 291 -20.35 2.16 15.56
C LYS A 291 -20.43 3.25 16.64
N ASN A 292 -19.86 2.99 17.82
CA ASN A 292 -19.81 3.97 18.91
C ASN A 292 -18.97 5.18 18.52
N ASN A 293 -17.77 4.97 17.97
CA ASN A 293 -16.90 6.03 17.49
C ASN A 293 -17.60 6.95 16.47
N TYR A 294 -18.24 6.35 15.46
CA TYR A 294 -18.98 7.12 14.45
C TYR A 294 -20.22 7.84 15.03
N THR A 295 -20.92 7.22 15.99
CA THR A 295 -22.04 7.88 16.69
C THR A 295 -21.56 9.11 17.46
N THR A 296 -20.43 9.00 18.16
CA THR A 296 -19.79 10.13 18.85
C THR A 296 -19.39 11.23 17.87
N LEU A 297 -18.69 10.91 16.78
CA LEU A 297 -18.29 11.90 15.78
C LEU A 297 -19.48 12.62 15.12
N ILE A 298 -20.58 11.90 14.88
CA ILE A 298 -21.80 12.53 14.36
C ILE A 298 -22.37 13.52 15.38
N SER A 299 -22.47 13.11 16.65
CA SER A 299 -23.04 13.93 17.72
C SER A 299 -22.18 15.17 18.03
N GLU A 300 -20.87 14.99 18.19
CA GLU A 300 -19.96 16.00 18.70
C GLU A 300 -19.37 16.89 17.60
N ARG A 301 -19.32 16.40 16.35
CA ARG A 301 -18.71 17.14 15.23
C ARG A 301 -19.70 17.43 14.12
N LEU A 302 -20.30 16.41 13.50
CA LEU A 302 -21.13 16.61 12.31
C LEU A 302 -22.37 17.46 12.60
N ASN A 303 -22.97 17.32 13.78
CA ASN A 303 -24.12 18.12 14.22
C ASN A 303 -23.77 19.56 14.62
N THR A 304 -22.49 19.92 14.70
CA THR A 304 -22.05 21.31 14.91
C THR A 304 -21.90 22.10 13.60
N VAL A 305 -21.96 21.42 12.46
CA VAL A 305 -21.89 22.04 11.14
C VAL A 305 -23.19 22.81 10.86
N THR A 306 -23.05 24.09 10.51
CA THR A 306 -24.15 25.00 10.14
C THR A 306 -24.04 25.49 8.69
N VAL A 307 -22.92 25.24 8.02
CA VAL A 307 -22.67 25.62 6.63
C VAL A 307 -22.63 24.39 5.72
N GLU A 308 -23.49 24.36 4.70
CA GLU A 308 -23.43 23.33 3.67
C GLU A 308 -22.35 23.66 2.63
N ASN A 309 -21.33 22.81 2.53
CA ASN A 309 -20.28 22.91 1.52
C ASN A 309 -20.03 21.55 0.86
N ASP A 310 -19.12 21.48 -0.11
CA ASP A 310 -18.85 20.23 -0.83
C ASP A 310 -18.21 19.15 0.07
N LEU A 311 -17.46 19.54 1.10
CA LEU A 311 -16.91 18.59 2.09
C LEU A 311 -18.02 17.87 2.85
N LEU A 312 -19.11 18.56 3.22
CA LEU A 312 -20.25 17.93 3.86
C LEU A 312 -20.89 16.88 2.93
N LYS A 313 -20.97 17.13 1.62
CA LYS A 313 -21.47 16.14 0.65
C LYS A 313 -20.57 14.90 0.61
N TYR A 314 -19.25 15.08 0.57
CA TYR A 314 -18.30 13.96 0.61
C TYR A 314 -18.41 13.15 1.90
N ILE A 315 -18.51 13.81 3.06
CA ILE A 315 -18.64 13.13 4.35
C ILE A 315 -19.96 12.36 4.46
N LYS A 316 -21.08 12.89 3.95
CA LYS A 316 -22.35 12.15 3.92
C LYS A 316 -22.34 10.92 3.01
N ASN A 317 -21.47 10.89 2.00
CA ASN A 317 -21.28 9.70 1.16
C ASN A 317 -20.35 8.67 1.82
N LYS A 318 -19.37 9.14 2.59
CA LYS A 318 -18.47 8.29 3.38
C LYS A 318 -19.20 7.65 4.57
N ILE A 319 -19.92 8.47 5.34
CA ILE A 319 -20.60 8.09 6.57
C ILE A 319 -22.11 8.01 6.31
N PRO A 320 -22.72 6.82 6.31
CA PRO A 320 -24.16 6.67 6.11
C PRO A 320 -24.93 7.37 7.24
N VAL A 321 -25.54 8.53 6.95
CA VAL A 321 -26.30 9.32 7.92
C VAL A 321 -27.71 9.62 7.44
N GLN A 322 -28.65 9.64 8.37
CA GLN A 322 -30.03 10.07 8.19
C GLN A 322 -30.26 11.39 8.93
N GLY A 323 -31.33 12.12 8.59
CA GLY A 323 -31.71 13.38 9.22
C GLY A 323 -31.35 14.61 8.40
N ARG A 324 -31.28 15.76 9.08
CA ARG A 324 -31.04 17.08 8.46
C ARG A 324 -29.87 17.80 9.14
N LEU A 325 -29.37 18.86 8.52
CA LEU A 325 -28.28 19.68 9.07
C LEU A 325 -28.54 20.04 10.55
N GLY A 326 -27.52 19.83 11.39
CA GLY A 326 -27.60 20.01 12.85
C GLY A 326 -28.29 18.87 13.62
N ASN A 327 -28.83 17.84 12.96
CA ASN A 327 -29.48 16.70 13.60
C ASN A 327 -29.38 15.42 12.74
N PHE A 328 -28.15 15.05 12.41
CA PHE A 328 -27.81 13.78 11.79
C PHE A 328 -27.77 12.66 12.82
N LYS A 329 -28.10 11.44 12.35
CA LYS A 329 -27.97 10.18 13.08
C LYS A 329 -27.37 9.13 12.15
N LEU A 330 -26.65 8.17 12.71
CA LEU A 330 -26.05 7.08 11.94
C LEU A 330 -27.13 6.17 11.35
N ASP A 331 -27.08 5.93 10.03
CA ASP A 331 -27.83 4.83 9.42
C ASP A 331 -27.14 3.52 9.79
N THR A 332 -27.65 2.87 10.83
CA THR A 332 -27.02 1.67 11.39
C THR A 332 -26.90 0.53 10.38
N ALA A 333 -27.93 0.30 9.56
CA ALA A 333 -27.97 -0.83 8.65
C ALA A 333 -26.97 -0.65 7.50
N GLU A 334 -26.95 0.54 6.88
CA GLU A 334 -26.00 0.85 5.82
C GLU A 334 -24.56 0.96 6.35
N PHE A 335 -24.38 1.47 7.57
CA PHE A 335 -23.07 1.50 8.23
C PHE A 335 -22.50 0.09 8.45
N GLU A 336 -23.26 -0.82 9.06
CA GLU A 336 -22.80 -2.19 9.34
C GLU A 336 -22.50 -2.96 8.04
N LYS A 337 -23.32 -2.78 7.00
CA LYS A 337 -23.08 -3.36 5.67
C LYS A 337 -21.77 -2.85 5.05
N LYS A 338 -21.54 -1.54 5.08
CA LYS A 338 -20.32 -0.92 4.54
C LYS A 338 -19.08 -1.32 5.34
N LEU A 339 -19.17 -1.30 6.67
CA LEU A 339 -18.07 -1.69 7.57
C LEU A 339 -17.67 -3.15 7.38
N ASN A 340 -18.65 -4.06 7.29
CA ASN A 340 -18.38 -5.48 7.03
C ASN A 340 -17.72 -5.71 5.66
N THR A 341 -18.12 -4.93 4.65
CA THR A 341 -17.49 -4.98 3.33
C THR A 341 -16.02 -4.57 3.41
N ILE A 342 -15.73 -3.45 4.09
CA ILE A 342 -14.38 -2.94 4.25
C ILE A 342 -13.49 -3.91 5.05
N LEU A 343 -13.97 -4.47 6.17
CA LEU A 343 -13.12 -5.27 7.06
C LEU A 343 -12.98 -6.75 6.65
N PHE A 344 -14.01 -7.35 6.03
CA PHE A 344 -14.07 -8.80 5.86
C PHE A 344 -14.18 -9.25 4.40
N VAL A 345 -14.63 -8.38 3.49
CA VAL A 345 -14.71 -8.70 2.06
C VAL A 345 -13.49 -8.17 1.31
N LEU A 346 -13.05 -6.96 1.64
CA LEU A 346 -11.92 -6.30 1.03
C LEU A 346 -10.61 -6.76 1.68
N ASN A 347 -9.93 -7.73 1.05
CA ASN A 347 -8.65 -8.27 1.51
C ASN A 347 -7.81 -8.81 0.33
N GLU A 348 -6.50 -8.99 0.53
CA GLU A 348 -5.54 -9.46 -0.49
C GLU A 348 -6.02 -10.77 -1.14
N SER A 349 -6.38 -11.78 -0.34
CA SER A 349 -6.76 -13.11 -0.85
C SER A 349 -8.00 -13.07 -1.77
N ASN A 350 -9.04 -12.33 -1.37
CA ASN A 350 -10.26 -12.19 -2.17
C ASN A 350 -9.97 -11.41 -3.46
N LEU A 351 -9.21 -10.31 -3.37
CA LEU A 351 -8.84 -9.52 -4.55
C LEU A 351 -7.98 -10.34 -5.52
N ALA A 352 -6.93 -11.00 -5.03
CA ALA A 352 -6.06 -11.87 -5.84
C ALA A 352 -6.86 -12.93 -6.61
N GLN A 353 -7.87 -13.55 -5.97
CA GLN A 353 -8.77 -14.49 -6.65
C GLN A 353 -9.49 -13.85 -7.86
N ARG A 354 -10.00 -12.62 -7.73
CA ARG A 354 -10.67 -11.90 -8.84
C ARG A 354 -9.70 -11.53 -9.96
N PHE A 355 -8.43 -11.37 -9.63
CA PHE A 355 -7.36 -11.05 -10.57
C PHE A 355 -6.66 -12.27 -11.16
N SER A 356 -7.03 -13.50 -10.75
CA SER A 356 -6.31 -14.73 -11.14
C SER A 356 -4.82 -14.65 -10.80
N ILE A 357 -4.53 -14.12 -9.61
CA ILE A 357 -3.19 -14.02 -9.03
C ILE A 357 -3.03 -15.09 -7.95
N LEU A 358 -1.90 -15.79 -7.95
CA LEU A 358 -1.52 -16.66 -6.85
C LEU A 358 -0.93 -15.82 -5.72
N VAL A 359 -1.43 -16.05 -4.51
CA VAL A 359 -0.86 -15.53 -3.26
C VAL A 359 -0.54 -16.69 -2.33
N ARG A 360 0.36 -16.44 -1.38
CA ARG A 360 0.68 -17.40 -0.32
C ARG A 360 -0.57 -17.79 0.48
N LYS A 361 -0.57 -18.96 1.11
CA LYS A 361 -1.70 -19.43 1.91
C LYS A 361 -1.88 -18.70 3.25
N HIS A 362 -0.77 -18.32 3.88
CA HIS A 362 -0.72 -17.70 5.21
C HIS A 362 0.07 -16.39 5.13
N TYR A 363 -0.32 -15.37 5.90
CA TYR A 363 0.40 -14.09 5.91
C TYR A 363 1.86 -14.26 6.30
N LEU A 364 2.11 -15.04 7.37
CA LEU A 364 3.44 -15.38 7.84
C LEU A 364 4.06 -16.44 6.92
N LYS A 365 5.24 -16.13 6.36
CA LYS A 365 6.00 -17.07 5.54
C LYS A 365 6.75 -18.06 6.45
N GLU A 366 6.80 -19.32 6.03
CA GLU A 366 7.53 -20.38 6.76
C GLU A 366 9.05 -20.14 6.75
N ARG A 367 9.58 -19.54 5.67
CA ARG A 367 11.00 -19.21 5.51
C ARG A 367 11.18 -17.92 4.69
N PRO A 368 12.31 -17.22 4.87
CA PRO A 368 12.74 -16.18 3.94
C PRO A 368 13.16 -16.80 2.59
N ILE A 369 12.93 -16.05 1.51
CA ILE A 369 13.43 -16.34 0.16
C ILE A 369 14.06 -15.06 -0.35
N ASP A 370 15.23 -15.14 -0.97
CA ASP A 370 15.93 -13.96 -1.47
C ASP A 370 15.06 -13.17 -2.45
N PRO A 371 15.02 -11.82 -2.33
CA PRO A 371 14.29 -11.00 -3.28
C PRO A 371 14.82 -11.11 -4.70
N ILE A 372 13.94 -10.85 -5.65
CA ILE A 372 14.21 -10.82 -7.07
C ILE A 372 13.89 -9.46 -7.67
N TYR A 373 14.51 -9.17 -8.80
CA TYR A 373 14.20 -8.01 -9.63
C TYR A 373 13.37 -8.44 -10.84
N VAL A 374 12.45 -7.59 -11.27
CA VAL A 374 11.72 -7.75 -12.53
C VAL A 374 11.36 -6.40 -13.12
N ASN A 375 11.53 -6.24 -14.43
CA ASN A 375 11.05 -5.06 -15.14
C ASN A 375 9.59 -5.26 -15.58
N ILE A 376 8.64 -4.80 -14.76
CA ILE A 376 7.21 -4.91 -15.09
C ILE A 376 6.77 -3.97 -16.22
N LEU A 377 7.62 -3.07 -16.71
CA LEU A 377 7.28 -2.18 -17.83
C LEU A 377 7.28 -2.91 -19.17
N ASP A 378 8.02 -4.01 -19.30
CA ASP A 378 7.98 -4.88 -20.48
C ASP A 378 6.66 -5.69 -20.53
N ASP A 379 5.81 -5.39 -21.51
CA ASP A 379 4.51 -6.05 -21.70
C ASP A 379 4.63 -7.55 -22.03
N ASN A 380 5.80 -8.02 -22.48
CA ASN A 380 6.02 -9.45 -22.67
C ASN A 380 6.20 -10.17 -21.32
N SER A 381 6.65 -9.44 -20.30
CA SER A 381 6.86 -9.99 -18.96
C SER A 381 5.61 -9.76 -18.09
N TYR A 382 5.00 -8.58 -18.18
CA TYR A 382 3.88 -8.19 -17.32
C TYR A 382 2.90 -7.27 -18.05
N SER A 383 1.64 -7.71 -18.22
CA SER A 383 0.58 -6.91 -18.86
C SER A 383 -0.38 -6.30 -17.84
N THR A 384 -1.05 -5.19 -18.18
CA THR A 384 -2.07 -4.60 -17.29
C THR A 384 -3.28 -5.52 -17.09
N LEU A 385 -3.66 -6.31 -18.10
CA LEU A 385 -4.84 -7.18 -18.03
C LEU A 385 -4.58 -8.49 -17.26
N GLU A 386 -3.41 -9.10 -17.44
CA GLU A 386 -3.13 -10.47 -16.95
C GLU A 386 -1.93 -10.54 -15.99
N GLY A 387 -1.12 -9.48 -15.88
CA GLY A 387 0.08 -9.46 -15.04
C GLY A 387 1.13 -10.38 -15.62
N PHE A 388 1.76 -11.21 -14.79
CA PHE A 388 2.68 -12.25 -15.24
C PHE A 388 1.97 -13.43 -15.94
N ASN A 389 0.69 -13.66 -15.65
CA ASN A 389 -0.03 -14.87 -16.08
C ASN A 389 -0.65 -14.73 -17.48
N ILE A 390 0.16 -14.31 -18.46
CA ILE A 390 -0.28 -13.96 -19.83
C ILE A 390 -0.72 -15.21 -20.61
N SER A 391 -2.01 -15.29 -20.94
CA SER A 391 -2.59 -16.51 -21.55
C SER A 391 -2.05 -16.79 -22.95
N SER A 392 -1.77 -15.76 -23.75
CA SER A 392 -1.22 -15.91 -25.11
C SER A 392 0.18 -16.51 -25.14
N GLN A 393 0.88 -16.50 -24.00
CA GLN A 393 2.20 -17.11 -23.80
C GLN A 393 2.11 -18.46 -23.08
N GLY A 394 0.90 -18.99 -22.85
CA GLY A 394 0.67 -20.21 -22.08
C GLY A 394 1.00 -20.08 -20.59
N SER A 395 1.06 -18.85 -20.05
CA SER A 395 1.43 -18.57 -18.65
C SER A 395 0.22 -18.45 -17.71
N ASN A 396 -0.99 -18.81 -18.16
CA ASN A 396 -2.20 -18.85 -17.34
C ASN A 396 -2.09 -19.87 -16.18
N ASP A 397 -3.09 -19.89 -15.29
CA ASP A 397 -3.12 -20.78 -14.11
C ASP A 397 -1.84 -20.69 -13.26
N PHE A 398 -1.42 -19.43 -13.05
CA PHE A 398 -0.32 -19.00 -12.18
C PHE A 398 1.08 -19.34 -12.67
N GLN A 399 1.23 -19.91 -13.87
CA GLN A 399 2.53 -20.36 -14.36
C GLN A 399 3.51 -19.19 -14.60
N GLY A 400 3.02 -18.00 -14.95
CA GLY A 400 3.87 -16.82 -15.11
C GLY A 400 4.56 -16.38 -13.82
N GLN A 401 3.88 -16.52 -12.68
CA GLN A 401 4.46 -16.17 -11.36
C GLN A 401 5.53 -17.14 -10.87
N LEU A 402 5.72 -18.29 -11.52
CA LEU A 402 6.70 -19.29 -11.11
C LEU A 402 8.12 -18.72 -11.19
N LEU A 403 8.91 -18.82 -10.12
CA LEU A 403 10.16 -18.05 -9.99
C LEU A 403 11.22 -18.41 -11.04
N GLU A 404 11.13 -19.61 -11.65
CA GLU A 404 11.95 -19.98 -12.79
C GLU A 404 11.58 -19.31 -14.13
N SER A 405 10.60 -18.42 -14.20
CA SER A 405 10.32 -17.59 -15.39
C SER A 405 11.50 -16.67 -15.74
N SER A 406 11.78 -16.46 -17.03
CA SER A 406 13.00 -15.81 -17.53
C SER A 406 13.18 -14.35 -17.11
N TYR A 407 12.08 -13.64 -16.91
CA TYR A 407 12.06 -12.22 -16.53
C TYR A 407 12.29 -11.97 -15.03
N PHE A 408 12.30 -13.01 -14.20
CA PHE A 408 12.73 -12.89 -12.80
C PHE A 408 14.25 -13.00 -12.70
N GLU A 409 14.87 -11.87 -12.38
CA GLU A 409 16.32 -11.73 -12.30
C GLU A 409 16.78 -11.84 -10.84
N LYS A 410 17.85 -12.62 -10.62
CA LYS A 410 18.41 -12.78 -9.28
C LYS A 410 19.14 -11.52 -8.86
N ILE A 411 19.08 -11.20 -7.58
CA ILE A 411 19.86 -10.13 -6.98
C ILE A 411 21.05 -10.77 -6.26
N GLU A 412 22.27 -10.40 -6.64
CA GLU A 412 23.44 -10.70 -5.82
C GLU A 412 23.51 -9.70 -4.67
N SER A 413 23.60 -10.21 -3.44
CA SER A 413 23.82 -9.42 -2.24
C SER A 413 24.95 -10.02 -1.40
N ASN A 414 25.60 -9.20 -0.58
CA ASN A 414 26.61 -9.69 0.36
C ASN A 414 25.95 -10.24 1.65
N ALA A 415 26.77 -10.79 2.56
CA ALA A 415 26.29 -11.32 3.84
C ALA A 415 25.59 -10.29 4.74
N LEU A 416 25.80 -8.99 4.50
CA LEU A 416 25.14 -7.88 5.19
C LEU A 416 23.89 -7.40 4.44
N ARG A 417 23.38 -8.20 3.49
CA ARG A 417 22.21 -7.89 2.65
C ARG A 417 22.37 -6.63 1.78
N ALA A 418 23.60 -6.16 1.58
CA ALA A 418 23.87 -5.03 0.71
C ALA A 418 23.74 -5.46 -0.76
N PHE A 419 23.03 -4.66 -1.56
CA PHE A 419 22.90 -4.87 -2.99
C PHE A 419 24.28 -4.83 -3.69
N ILE A 420 24.57 -5.81 -4.53
CA ILE A 420 25.77 -5.85 -5.37
C ILE A 420 25.41 -5.58 -6.84
N LYS A 421 24.52 -6.38 -7.43
CA LYS A 421 24.03 -6.21 -8.81
C LYS A 421 22.80 -7.09 -9.07
N ILE A 422 22.11 -6.81 -10.17
CA ILE A 422 21.11 -7.69 -10.76
C ILE A 422 21.81 -8.64 -11.75
N CYS A 423 21.42 -9.90 -11.78
CA CYS A 423 21.94 -10.93 -12.67
C CYS A 423 20.98 -11.19 -13.84
N PRO A 424 21.20 -10.53 -15.00
CA PRO A 424 20.35 -10.72 -16.16
C PRO A 424 20.51 -12.14 -16.69
N ARG A 425 19.40 -12.85 -16.86
CA ARG A 425 19.40 -14.24 -17.37
C ARG A 425 19.90 -14.35 -18.82
N ASN A 426 19.85 -13.25 -19.58
CA ASN A 426 20.29 -13.18 -20.96
C ASN A 426 21.65 -12.47 -21.12
N GLY A 427 22.67 -12.81 -20.32
CA GLY A 427 24.09 -12.52 -20.61
C GLY A 427 24.54 -11.06 -20.82
N LEU A 428 23.64 -10.08 -20.82
CA LEU A 428 23.95 -8.67 -20.95
C LEU A 428 24.24 -8.09 -19.58
N LEU A 429 25.48 -8.25 -19.11
CA LEU A 429 25.99 -7.58 -17.91
C LEU A 429 25.69 -6.08 -17.95
N TYR A 430 24.70 -5.63 -17.18
CA TYR A 430 24.62 -4.22 -16.78
C TYR A 430 25.73 -3.97 -15.76
N ASN A 431 26.85 -3.43 -16.23
CA ASN A 431 27.91 -2.98 -15.35
C ASN A 431 27.42 -1.75 -14.57
N ALA A 432 27.02 -1.95 -13.32
CA ALA A 432 26.98 -0.87 -12.34
C ALA A 432 28.42 -0.38 -12.13
N ILE A 433 28.74 0.79 -12.67
CA ILE A 433 30.05 1.43 -12.53
C ILE A 433 30.18 1.90 -11.07
N TYR A 434 30.83 1.08 -10.24
CA TYR A 434 31.41 1.54 -8.98
C TYR A 434 32.61 2.43 -9.30
N ARG A 435 32.42 3.75 -9.36
CA ARG A 435 33.53 4.70 -9.18
C ARG A 435 33.82 4.78 -7.69
N ASN A 436 34.78 3.98 -7.24
CA ASN A 436 35.47 4.22 -5.97
C ASN A 436 36.21 5.56 -6.07
N SER A 437 35.67 6.59 -5.42
CA SER A 437 36.47 7.75 -5.03
C SER A 437 37.31 7.36 -3.81
N LYS A 438 38.59 7.11 -4.02
CA LYS A 438 39.62 7.22 -2.98
C LYS A 438 40.69 8.20 -3.48
N ASN A 439 40.81 9.29 -2.72
CA ASN A 439 41.85 10.33 -2.68
C ASN A 439 42.22 11.06 -3.97
#